data_AF-A0A950BNL2-F1
#
_entry.id   AF-A0A950BNL2-F1
#
_cell.length_a   1.000
_cell.length_b   1.000
_cell.length_c   1.000
_cell.angle_alpha   90.00
_cell.angle_beta   90.00
_cell.angle_gamma   90.00
#
_symmetry.space_group_name_H-M   'P 1'
#
loop_
_entity.id
_entity.type
_entity.pdbx_description
1 polymer ?
#
loop_
_entity_poly.entity_id
_entity_poly.type
_entity_poly.pdbx_seq_one_letter_code
_entity_poly.pdbx_strand_id
1 'polypeptide(L)'
;MSPQSPSRTSTVRPSRQRPRRQTQDPASRTLSHADALAQRVQHGDQAAREQFIETHLPLVSHFAQRYQGCGLEWEDLLQEGTIGLIQAVDRFDPARGCRFSTYASFWIKQAMLHAIRTQARLIRLPEHVEADLFTLAQARALLTVVEGHDPERTTLAQILGCSPERIEQLLQWAQPPRSLDAPIPSGEEETCLLDLLPDSADGPQEQCSHEEESEMTCTHIQALLSCLTPRQAEVLTRHFGLSGATPQGFAQIGRDLGLSRERPRQLLAQALDVLRSHPSLSARSQETGITGLGKGPWR
;
A
#
# COMPACT_ATOMS: atom_id res chain seq x y z
N MET A 1 36.82 -58.43 -52.01
CA MET A 1 36.73 -59.32 -50.83
C MET A 1 36.28 -58.46 -49.65
N SER A 2 34.99 -58.47 -49.35
CA SER A 2 34.40 -57.71 -48.24
C SER A 2 34.09 -58.68 -47.09
N PRO A 3 34.49 -58.41 -45.83
CA PRO A 3 34.07 -59.22 -44.70
C PRO A 3 32.81 -58.62 -44.05
N GLN A 4 31.84 -59.51 -43.81
CA GLN A 4 30.58 -59.28 -43.12
C GLN A 4 30.79 -59.06 -41.61
N SER A 5 30.00 -58.16 -41.02
CA SER A 5 29.91 -57.94 -39.57
C SER A 5 28.95 -58.95 -38.91
N PRO A 6 29.21 -59.45 -37.70
CA PRO A 6 28.27 -60.31 -36.98
C PRO A 6 27.27 -59.51 -36.12
N SER A 7 26.05 -60.02 -36.06
CA SER A 7 24.89 -59.51 -35.31
C SER A 7 25.03 -59.68 -33.79
N ARG A 8 24.64 -58.64 -33.03
CA ARG A 8 24.54 -58.68 -31.57
C ARG A 8 23.14 -59.13 -31.14
N THR A 9 23.04 -60.30 -30.53
CA THR A 9 21.86 -60.79 -29.83
C THR A 9 21.72 -60.11 -28.46
N SER A 10 20.56 -59.50 -28.21
CA SER A 10 20.16 -58.94 -26.92
C SER A 10 19.67 -60.05 -26.00
N THR A 11 20.36 -60.29 -24.87
CA THR A 11 19.91 -61.19 -23.81
C THR A 11 19.30 -60.36 -22.68
N VAL A 12 17.97 -60.38 -22.57
CA VAL A 12 17.22 -59.78 -21.47
C VAL A 12 17.30 -60.69 -20.25
N ARG A 13 17.82 -60.18 -19.13
CA ARG A 13 17.80 -60.87 -17.81
C ARG A 13 16.42 -60.77 -17.15
N PRO A 14 15.92 -61.83 -16.50
CA PRO A 14 14.62 -61.78 -15.82
C PRO A 14 14.72 -61.04 -14.48
N SER A 15 13.67 -60.30 -14.15
CA SER A 15 13.53 -59.52 -12.92
C SER A 15 13.34 -60.43 -11.69
N ARG A 16 14.24 -60.31 -10.71
CA ARG A 16 14.12 -60.98 -9.40
C ARG A 16 12.98 -60.32 -8.60
N GLN A 17 11.82 -60.97 -8.52
CA GLN A 17 10.79 -60.62 -7.55
C GLN A 17 11.28 -60.96 -6.14
N ARG A 18 11.48 -59.94 -5.29
CA ARG A 18 11.71 -60.13 -3.85
C ARG A 18 10.36 -60.40 -3.16
N PRO A 19 10.28 -61.33 -2.19
CA PRO A 19 9.04 -61.59 -1.48
C PRO A 19 8.68 -60.40 -0.59
N ARG A 20 7.41 -59.96 -0.64
CA ARG A 20 6.86 -58.94 0.27
C ARG A 20 6.90 -59.46 1.70
N ARG A 21 7.85 -58.97 2.51
CA ARG A 21 7.73 -59.05 3.97
C ARG A 21 6.48 -58.28 4.38
N GLN A 22 5.61 -58.90 5.15
CA GLN A 22 4.55 -58.21 5.89
C GLN A 22 5.21 -57.36 6.98
N THR A 23 5.69 -56.18 6.61
CA THR A 23 5.95 -55.10 7.58
C THR A 23 4.59 -54.58 8.00
N GLN A 24 4.23 -54.73 9.28
CA GLN A 24 3.19 -53.90 9.86
C GLN A 24 3.65 -52.44 9.70
N ASP A 25 2.93 -51.65 8.91
CA ASP A 25 3.31 -50.27 8.59
C ASP A 25 3.35 -49.42 9.87
N PRO A 26 4.46 -48.72 10.18
CA PRO A 26 4.54 -47.83 11.34
C PRO A 26 3.50 -46.69 11.30
N ALA A 27 2.99 -46.37 10.11
CA ALA A 27 1.92 -45.40 9.89
C ALA A 27 0.56 -45.80 10.48
N SER A 28 0.30 -47.10 10.70
CA SER A 28 -0.96 -47.56 11.29
C SER A 28 -1.02 -47.34 12.81
N ARG A 29 0.13 -47.36 13.49
CA ARG A 29 0.24 -47.10 14.94
C ARG A 29 0.18 -45.61 15.27
N THR A 30 0.73 -44.75 14.41
CA THR A 30 0.70 -43.29 14.61
C THR A 30 -0.70 -42.70 14.44
N LEU A 31 -1.55 -43.29 13.58
CA LEU A 31 -2.95 -42.87 13.43
C LEU A 31 -3.74 -43.10 14.72
N SER A 32 -3.64 -44.28 15.32
CA SER A 32 -4.30 -44.58 16.60
C SER A 32 -3.84 -43.68 17.73
N HIS A 33 -2.56 -43.25 17.73
CA HIS A 33 -2.03 -42.36 18.76
C HIS A 33 -2.50 -40.91 18.57
N ALA A 34 -2.52 -40.42 17.33
CA ALA A 34 -3.03 -39.09 17.00
C ALA A 34 -4.53 -38.97 17.31
N ASP A 35 -5.32 -40.00 17.00
CA ASP A 35 -6.75 -40.03 17.30
C ASP A 35 -7.02 -40.06 18.81
N ALA A 36 -6.21 -40.80 19.58
CA ALA A 36 -6.30 -40.82 21.04
C ALA A 36 -5.93 -39.48 21.69
N LEU A 37 -4.90 -38.79 21.17
CA LEU A 37 -4.56 -37.44 21.60
C LEU A 37 -5.68 -36.45 21.26
N ALA A 38 -6.21 -36.51 20.04
CA ALA A 38 -7.32 -35.66 19.62
C ALA A 38 -8.58 -35.82 20.49
N GLN A 39 -8.92 -37.04 20.90
CA GLN A 39 -10.03 -37.29 21.83
C GLN A 39 -9.79 -36.63 23.20
N ARG A 40 -8.58 -36.73 23.74
CA ARG A 40 -8.21 -36.09 25.02
C ARG A 40 -8.26 -34.56 24.92
N VAL A 41 -7.83 -33.99 23.79
CA VAL A 41 -7.94 -32.55 23.52
C VAL A 41 -9.40 -32.10 23.53
N GLN A 42 -10.33 -32.87 22.95
CA GLN A 42 -11.77 -32.56 23.01
C GLN A 42 -12.33 -32.58 24.45
N HIS A 43 -11.74 -33.38 25.33
CA HIS A 43 -12.07 -33.40 26.76
C HIS A 43 -11.39 -32.28 27.57
N GLY A 44 -10.67 -31.35 26.93
CA GLY A 44 -10.05 -30.20 27.58
C GLY A 44 -8.69 -30.50 28.24
N ASP A 45 -8.03 -31.60 27.87
CA ASP A 45 -6.69 -31.93 28.37
C ASP A 45 -5.62 -31.05 27.70
N GLN A 46 -5.13 -30.06 28.44
CA GLN A 46 -4.13 -29.10 27.98
C GLN A 46 -2.78 -29.77 27.65
N ALA A 47 -2.36 -30.76 28.42
CA ALA A 47 -1.09 -31.45 28.18
C ALA A 47 -1.16 -32.28 26.89
N ALA A 48 -2.30 -32.93 26.62
CA ALA A 48 -2.55 -33.61 25.36
C ALA A 48 -2.54 -32.64 24.17
N ARG A 49 -3.06 -31.43 24.35
CA ARG A 49 -3.08 -30.37 23.33
C ARG A 49 -1.67 -29.92 22.96
N GLU A 50 -0.84 -29.59 23.94
CA GLU A 50 0.55 -29.18 23.73
C GLU A 50 1.34 -30.29 23.03
N GLN A 51 1.24 -31.52 23.52
CA GLN A 51 1.90 -32.68 22.90
C GLN A 51 1.43 -32.89 21.45
N PHE A 52 0.14 -32.68 21.16
CA PHE A 52 -0.42 -32.82 19.82
C PHE A 52 0.09 -31.72 18.87
N ILE A 53 0.22 -30.48 19.35
CA ILE A 53 0.82 -29.37 18.60
C ILE A 53 2.29 -29.70 18.28
N GLU A 54 3.09 -30.03 19.30
CA GLU A 54 4.52 -30.31 19.16
C GLU A 54 4.81 -31.44 18.15
N THR A 55 4.01 -32.51 18.20
CA THR A 55 4.11 -33.65 17.29
C THR A 55 3.90 -33.24 15.83
N HIS A 56 3.12 -32.20 15.58
CA HIS A 56 2.74 -31.74 14.24
C HIS A 56 3.45 -30.45 13.78
N LEU A 57 4.33 -29.84 14.59
CA LEU A 57 5.15 -28.69 14.17
C LEU A 57 5.96 -28.92 12.88
N PRO A 58 6.56 -30.11 12.61
CA PRO A 58 7.29 -30.33 11.36
C PRO A 58 6.43 -30.17 10.10
N LEU A 59 5.11 -30.38 10.20
CA LEU A 59 4.18 -30.15 9.10
C LEU A 59 4.12 -28.67 8.71
N VAL A 60 4.20 -27.76 9.69
CA VAL A 60 4.21 -26.32 9.46
C VAL A 60 5.46 -25.93 8.69
N SER A 61 6.63 -26.40 9.13
CA SER A 61 7.91 -26.16 8.44
C SER A 61 7.87 -26.62 6.98
N HIS A 62 7.30 -27.82 6.70
CA HIS A 62 7.12 -28.30 5.33
C HIS A 62 6.30 -27.37 4.44
N PHE A 63 5.25 -26.73 4.97
CA PHE A 63 4.46 -25.76 4.21
C PHE A 63 5.17 -24.41 4.09
N ALA A 64 5.84 -23.94 5.14
CA ALA A 64 6.58 -22.68 5.13
C ALA A 64 7.65 -22.65 4.01
N GLN A 65 8.30 -23.79 3.72
CA GLN A 65 9.30 -23.93 2.62
C GLN A 65 8.79 -23.42 1.28
N ARG A 66 7.49 -23.54 1.03
CA ARG A 66 6.88 -23.14 -0.24
C ARG A 66 6.59 -21.65 -0.35
N TYR A 67 6.58 -20.93 0.77
CA TYR A 67 6.26 -19.50 0.85
C TYR A 67 7.48 -18.63 1.17
N GLN A 68 8.67 -19.23 1.19
CA GLN A 68 9.91 -18.50 1.36
C GLN A 68 10.12 -17.52 0.19
N GLY A 69 10.53 -16.28 0.51
CA GLY A 69 10.72 -15.23 -0.49
C GLY A 69 9.45 -14.50 -0.91
N CYS A 70 8.30 -14.76 -0.27
CA CYS A 70 7.05 -14.01 -0.50
C CYS A 70 6.94 -12.70 0.33
N GLY A 71 8.07 -12.18 0.84
CA GLY A 71 8.14 -10.89 1.55
C GLY A 71 8.10 -10.95 3.07
N LEU A 72 7.86 -12.12 3.66
CA LEU A 72 8.03 -12.38 5.09
C LEU A 72 9.28 -13.22 5.36
N GLU A 73 9.86 -13.06 6.54
CA GLU A 73 10.97 -13.90 6.98
C GLU A 73 10.51 -15.34 7.24
N TRP A 74 11.47 -16.26 7.20
CA TRP A 74 11.21 -17.67 7.45
C TRP A 74 10.57 -17.91 8.81
N GLU A 75 11.07 -17.22 9.84
CA GLU A 75 10.62 -17.35 11.21
C GLU A 75 9.19 -16.83 11.37
N ASP A 76 8.86 -15.69 10.75
CA ASP A 76 7.50 -15.14 10.76
C ASP A 76 6.49 -16.10 10.12
N LEU A 77 6.85 -16.67 8.96
CA LEU A 77 6.00 -17.68 8.30
C LEU A 77 5.77 -18.91 9.17
N LEU A 78 6.80 -19.35 9.89
CA LEU A 78 6.70 -20.50 10.79
C LEU A 78 5.77 -20.17 11.97
N GLN A 79 5.86 -18.97 12.54
CA GLN A 79 5.01 -18.57 13.66
C GLN A 79 3.55 -18.42 13.24
N GLU A 80 3.28 -17.73 12.14
CA GLU A 80 1.92 -17.57 11.60
C GLU A 80 1.31 -18.92 11.20
N GLY A 81 2.12 -19.79 10.60
CA GLY A 81 1.74 -21.18 10.34
C GLY A 81 1.41 -21.99 11.60
N THR A 82 2.15 -21.73 12.69
CA THR A 82 1.92 -22.39 13.99
C THR A 82 0.61 -21.91 14.61
N ILE A 83 0.25 -20.62 14.48
CA ILE A 83 -1.06 -20.11 14.88
C ILE A 83 -2.18 -20.84 14.10
N GLY A 84 -2.00 -21.05 12.79
CA GLY A 84 -2.92 -21.85 11.98
C GLY A 84 -3.02 -23.31 12.42
N LEU A 85 -1.89 -23.94 12.79
CA LEU A 85 -1.87 -25.30 13.33
C LEU A 85 -2.66 -25.38 14.65
N ILE A 86 -2.46 -24.43 15.56
CA ILE A 86 -3.15 -24.38 16.84
C ILE A 86 -4.68 -24.31 16.63
N GLN A 87 -5.14 -23.45 15.71
CA GLN A 87 -6.56 -23.37 15.34
C GLN A 87 -7.10 -24.69 14.75
N ALA A 88 -6.28 -25.40 13.99
CA ALA A 88 -6.64 -26.71 13.46
C ALA A 88 -6.79 -27.74 14.58
N VAL A 89 -5.89 -27.74 15.56
CA VAL A 89 -5.97 -28.65 16.73
C VAL A 89 -7.25 -28.41 17.51
N ASP A 90 -7.58 -27.14 17.79
CA ASP A 90 -8.74 -26.77 18.59
C ASP A 90 -10.09 -27.16 17.94
N ARG A 91 -10.11 -27.32 16.61
CA ARG A 91 -11.33 -27.61 15.83
C ARG A 91 -11.35 -29.01 15.21
N PHE A 92 -10.31 -29.81 15.43
CA PHE A 92 -10.21 -31.12 14.82
C PHE A 92 -11.18 -32.12 15.45
N ASP A 93 -11.81 -32.92 14.61
CA ASP A 93 -12.77 -33.94 15.00
C ASP A 93 -12.37 -35.30 14.41
N PRO A 94 -11.83 -36.22 15.22
CA PRO A 94 -11.38 -37.53 14.76
C PRO A 94 -12.55 -38.43 14.32
N ALA A 95 -13.79 -38.15 14.77
CA ALA A 95 -14.96 -38.94 14.37
C ALA A 95 -15.29 -38.81 12.87
N ARG A 96 -14.78 -37.78 12.20
CA ARG A 96 -14.99 -37.53 10.77
C ARG A 96 -14.14 -38.39 9.84
N GLY A 97 -13.25 -39.24 10.38
CA GLY A 97 -12.47 -40.21 9.61
C GLY A 97 -11.43 -39.60 8.66
N CYS A 98 -11.12 -38.31 8.81
CA CYS A 98 -10.11 -37.62 8.02
C CYS A 98 -8.79 -37.52 8.80
N ARG A 99 -7.66 -37.71 8.11
CA ARG A 99 -6.34 -37.54 8.73
C ARG A 99 -6.14 -36.09 9.17
N PHE A 100 -5.56 -35.89 10.35
CA PHE A 100 -5.28 -34.55 10.88
C PHE A 100 -4.44 -33.70 9.91
N SER A 101 -3.42 -34.28 9.27
CA SER A 101 -2.55 -33.55 8.33
C SER A 101 -3.31 -32.97 7.14
N THR A 102 -4.35 -33.66 6.65
CA THR A 102 -5.22 -33.16 5.57
C THR A 102 -6.01 -31.94 6.05
N TYR A 103 -6.59 -32.01 7.25
CA TYR A 103 -7.36 -30.91 7.83
C TYR A 103 -6.48 -29.70 8.18
N ALA A 104 -5.36 -29.93 8.88
CA ALA A 104 -4.44 -28.89 9.31
C ALA A 104 -3.81 -28.14 8.13
N SER A 105 -3.61 -28.81 6.99
CA SER A 105 -3.03 -28.16 5.80
C SER A 105 -3.83 -26.95 5.30
N PHE A 106 -5.14 -26.92 5.50
CA PHE A 106 -5.99 -25.78 5.14
C PHE A 106 -5.71 -24.59 6.05
N TRP A 107 -5.77 -24.81 7.37
CA TRP A 107 -5.57 -23.77 8.38
C TRP A 107 -4.14 -23.19 8.37
N ILE A 108 -3.13 -24.06 8.22
CA ILE A 108 -1.73 -23.64 8.14
C ILE A 108 -1.53 -22.72 6.92
N LYS A 109 -2.00 -23.13 5.74
CA LYS A 109 -1.88 -22.31 4.52
C LYS A 109 -2.69 -21.03 4.61
N GLN A 110 -3.88 -21.07 5.17
CA GLN A 110 -4.73 -19.89 5.33
C GLN A 110 -4.04 -18.85 6.22
N ALA A 111 -3.51 -19.26 7.36
CA ALA A 111 -2.82 -18.36 8.28
C ALA A 111 -1.57 -17.75 7.63
N MET A 112 -0.72 -18.57 7.00
CA MET A 112 0.46 -18.07 6.27
C MET A 112 0.08 -17.11 5.14
N LEU A 113 -0.91 -17.45 4.30
CA LEU A 113 -1.35 -16.58 3.19
C LEU A 113 -1.96 -15.28 3.69
N HIS A 114 -2.69 -15.31 4.81
CA HIS A 114 -3.25 -14.12 5.44
C HIS A 114 -2.15 -13.21 5.99
N ALA A 115 -1.13 -13.78 6.65
CA ALA A 115 0.02 -13.03 7.12
C ALA A 115 0.80 -12.40 5.96
N ILE A 116 1.08 -13.16 4.91
CA ILE A 116 1.77 -12.66 3.70
C ILE A 116 0.99 -11.48 3.10
N ARG A 117 -0.34 -11.60 2.99
CA ARG A 117 -1.18 -10.50 2.49
C ARG A 117 -1.03 -9.27 3.39
N THR A 118 -1.31 -9.41 4.68
CA THR A 118 -1.42 -8.27 5.59
C THR A 118 -0.09 -7.63 6.00
N GLN A 119 1.02 -8.38 6.01
CA GLN A 119 2.29 -7.98 6.62
C GLN A 119 3.47 -7.92 5.63
N ALA A 120 3.43 -8.60 4.48
CA ALA A 120 4.62 -8.68 3.61
C ALA A 120 4.99 -7.37 2.91
N ARG A 121 4.12 -6.36 2.93
CA ARG A 121 4.34 -5.06 2.28
C ARG A 121 4.68 -4.00 3.31
N LEU A 122 5.70 -3.21 3.02
CA LEU A 122 6.09 -2.03 3.83
C LEU A 122 4.95 -1.00 3.90
N ILE A 123 4.25 -0.78 2.77
CA ILE A 123 3.03 0.03 2.71
C ILE A 123 1.85 -0.93 2.67
N ARG A 124 1.10 -0.98 3.78
CA ARG A 124 -0.06 -1.87 3.91
C ARG A 124 -1.18 -1.47 2.96
N LEU A 125 -1.75 -2.45 2.27
CA LEU A 125 -2.92 -2.28 1.42
C LEU A 125 -4.16 -2.92 2.05
N PRO A 126 -5.38 -2.47 1.68
CA PRO A 126 -6.61 -3.15 2.08
C PRO A 126 -6.70 -4.56 1.47
N GLU A 127 -7.36 -5.49 2.18
CA GLU A 127 -7.44 -6.90 1.78
C GLU A 127 -8.03 -7.12 0.37
N HIS A 128 -9.07 -6.35 0.00
CA HIS A 128 -9.68 -6.47 -1.33
C HIS A 128 -8.71 -6.07 -2.46
N VAL A 129 -7.86 -5.07 -2.22
CA VAL A 129 -6.85 -4.63 -3.19
C VAL A 129 -5.76 -5.70 -3.33
N GLU A 130 -5.35 -6.33 -2.23
CA GLU A 130 -4.37 -7.43 -2.29
C GLU A 130 -4.90 -8.67 -2.97
N ALA A 131 -6.19 -8.98 -2.79
CA ALA A 131 -6.86 -10.04 -3.53
C ALA A 131 -6.85 -9.73 -5.04
N ASP A 132 -7.20 -8.50 -5.44
CA ASP A 132 -7.14 -8.03 -6.83
C ASP A 132 -5.71 -8.11 -7.41
N LEU A 133 -4.69 -7.76 -6.63
CA LEU A 133 -3.29 -7.85 -7.04
C LEU A 133 -2.83 -9.30 -7.21
N PHE A 134 -3.26 -10.20 -6.33
CA PHE A 134 -2.92 -11.61 -6.41
C PHE A 134 -3.56 -12.28 -7.63
N THR A 135 -4.84 -12.00 -7.91
CA THR A 135 -5.53 -12.51 -9.11
C THR A 135 -4.91 -11.95 -10.38
N LEU A 136 -4.54 -10.67 -10.39
CA LEU A 136 -3.81 -10.05 -11.49
C LEU A 136 -2.45 -10.70 -11.72
N ALA A 137 -1.67 -10.93 -10.66
CA ALA A 137 -0.36 -11.60 -10.76
C ALA A 137 -0.50 -13.03 -11.30
N GLN A 138 -1.52 -13.77 -10.86
CA GLN A 138 -1.81 -15.12 -11.34
C GLN A 138 -2.23 -15.12 -12.82
N ALA A 139 -3.15 -14.24 -13.21
CA ALA A 139 -3.58 -14.10 -14.60
C ALA A 139 -2.41 -13.72 -15.51
N ARG A 140 -1.59 -12.76 -15.09
CA ARG A 140 -0.38 -12.35 -15.82
C ARG A 140 0.59 -13.51 -16.00
N ALA A 141 0.91 -14.24 -14.93
CA ALA A 141 1.82 -15.38 -15.01
C ALA A 141 1.31 -16.48 -15.94
N LEU A 142 0.00 -16.78 -15.92
CA LEU A 142 -0.60 -17.76 -16.82
C LEU A 142 -0.55 -17.31 -18.28
N LEU A 143 -0.90 -16.05 -18.57
CA LEU A 143 -0.86 -15.52 -19.93
C LEU A 143 0.56 -15.42 -20.47
N THR A 144 1.53 -15.02 -19.65
CA THR A 144 2.94 -14.99 -20.07
C THR A 144 3.45 -16.37 -20.49
N VAL A 145 2.97 -17.44 -19.84
CA VAL A 145 3.31 -18.82 -20.23
C VAL A 145 2.64 -19.22 -21.55
N VAL A 146 1.41 -18.78 -21.80
CA VAL A 146 0.64 -19.13 -23.01
C VAL A 146 1.08 -18.31 -24.23
N GLU A 147 1.23 -16.99 -24.08
CA GLU A 147 1.53 -16.05 -25.15
C GLU A 147 3.05 -15.87 -25.39
N GLY A 148 3.88 -16.21 -24.40
CA GLY A 148 5.34 -16.08 -24.47
C GLY A 148 5.87 -14.65 -24.36
N HIS A 149 4.99 -13.67 -24.11
CA HIS A 149 5.34 -12.27 -23.84
C HIS A 149 4.49 -11.70 -22.70
N ASP A 150 4.78 -10.47 -22.27
CA ASP A 150 3.98 -9.79 -21.26
C ASP A 150 2.58 -9.48 -21.85
N PRO A 151 1.47 -9.86 -21.18
CA PRO A 151 0.14 -9.70 -21.74
C PRO A 151 -0.28 -8.24 -21.83
N GLU A 152 -1.14 -7.94 -22.80
CA GLU A 152 -1.71 -6.60 -22.96
C GLU A 152 -2.70 -6.28 -21.82
N ARG A 153 -2.75 -5.01 -21.42
CA ARG A 153 -3.64 -4.54 -20.34
C ARG A 153 -5.12 -4.81 -20.64
N THR A 154 -5.50 -4.71 -21.92
CA THR A 154 -6.85 -4.97 -22.42
C THR A 154 -7.25 -6.44 -22.24
N THR A 155 -6.34 -7.37 -22.54
CA THR A 155 -6.55 -8.81 -22.34
C THR A 155 -6.70 -9.15 -20.86
N LEU A 156 -5.85 -8.58 -20.01
CA LEU A 156 -5.97 -8.73 -18.55
C LEU A 156 -7.32 -8.21 -18.03
N ALA A 157 -7.81 -7.08 -18.58
CA ALA A 157 -9.09 -6.46 -18.21
C ALA A 157 -10.28 -7.37 -18.52
N GLN A 158 -10.25 -8.01 -19.68
CA GLN A 158 -11.29 -8.95 -20.12
C GLN A 158 -11.35 -10.19 -19.24
N ILE A 159 -10.20 -10.74 -18.84
CA ILE A 159 -10.13 -11.95 -18.01
C ILE A 159 -10.57 -11.67 -16.58
N LEU A 160 -10.14 -10.53 -16.02
CA LEU A 160 -10.48 -10.13 -14.65
C LEU A 160 -11.88 -9.48 -14.55
N GLY A 161 -12.51 -9.13 -15.68
CA GLY A 161 -13.83 -8.52 -15.72
C GLY A 161 -13.86 -7.08 -15.17
N CYS A 162 -12.77 -6.33 -15.32
CA CYS A 162 -12.61 -4.98 -14.79
C CYS A 162 -12.23 -3.97 -15.89
N SER A 163 -12.28 -2.66 -15.57
CA SER A 163 -11.89 -1.62 -16.54
C SER A 163 -10.37 -1.61 -16.78
N PRO A 164 -9.89 -1.18 -17.97
CA PRO A 164 -8.45 -1.04 -18.23
C PRO A 164 -7.79 -0.03 -17.27
N GLU A 165 -8.50 1.05 -16.92
CA GLU A 165 -8.03 2.05 -15.93
C GLU A 165 -7.79 1.43 -14.55
N ARG A 166 -8.65 0.49 -14.12
CA ARG A 166 -8.48 -0.21 -12.85
C ARG A 166 -7.23 -1.08 -12.86
N ILE A 167 -6.90 -1.69 -13.99
CA ILE A 167 -5.66 -2.47 -14.14
C ILE A 167 -4.43 -1.56 -14.07
N GLU A 168 -4.48 -0.36 -14.64
CA GLU A 168 -3.38 0.59 -14.52
C GLU A 168 -3.13 1.00 -13.07
N GLN A 169 -4.20 1.28 -12.31
CA GLN A 169 -4.10 1.54 -10.87
C GLN A 169 -3.50 0.35 -10.12
N LEU A 170 -3.97 -0.86 -10.40
CA LEU A 170 -3.43 -2.08 -9.77
C LEU A 170 -1.95 -2.29 -10.12
N LEU A 171 -1.54 -2.09 -11.37
CA LEU A 171 -0.15 -2.19 -11.79
C LEU A 171 0.72 -1.12 -11.13
N GLN A 172 0.19 0.07 -10.87
CA GLN A 172 0.88 1.12 -10.12
C GLN A 172 1.08 0.72 -8.66
N TRP A 173 0.03 0.20 -7.99
CA TRP A 173 0.12 -0.26 -6.60
C TRP A 173 0.94 -1.55 -6.44
N ALA A 174 1.08 -2.34 -7.51
CA ALA A 174 1.90 -3.55 -7.51
C ALA A 174 3.40 -3.24 -7.36
N GLN A 175 3.85 -2.03 -7.71
CA GLN A 175 5.26 -1.68 -7.70
C GLN A 175 5.84 -1.72 -6.28
N PRO A 176 6.94 -2.47 -6.04
CA PRO A 176 7.60 -2.48 -4.74
C PRO A 176 8.31 -1.15 -4.49
N PRO A 177 8.35 -0.66 -3.23
CA PRO A 177 9.17 0.49 -2.89
C PRO A 177 10.65 0.20 -3.15
N ARG A 178 11.40 1.23 -3.55
CA ARG A 178 12.85 1.15 -3.75
C ARG A 178 13.57 1.76 -2.54
N SER A 179 14.72 1.19 -2.18
CA SER A 179 15.57 1.76 -1.15
C SER A 179 16.22 3.05 -1.66
N LEU A 180 16.25 4.08 -0.81
CA LEU A 180 16.97 5.33 -1.08
C LEU A 180 18.49 5.15 -0.95
N ASP A 181 18.91 4.18 -0.13
CA ASP A 181 20.32 3.82 0.08
C ASP A 181 20.85 2.89 -1.03
N ALA A 182 20.00 2.51 -1.99
CA ALA A 182 20.43 1.66 -3.10
C ALA A 182 21.52 2.38 -3.91
N PRO A 183 22.71 1.78 -4.08
CA PRO A 183 23.78 2.38 -4.86
C PRO A 183 23.38 2.42 -6.34
N ILE A 184 23.66 3.55 -6.98
CA ILE A 184 23.48 3.74 -8.40
C ILE A 184 24.83 3.50 -9.08
N PRO A 185 24.90 2.66 -10.13
CA PRO A 185 26.14 2.44 -10.87
C PRO A 185 26.46 3.67 -11.72
N SER A 186 27.03 4.70 -11.07
CA SER A 186 27.62 5.88 -11.68
C SER A 186 29.14 5.71 -11.60
N GLY A 187 29.83 5.69 -12.74
CA GLY A 187 31.16 5.09 -12.90
C GLY A 187 32.35 5.66 -12.11
N GLU A 188 32.15 6.60 -11.18
CA GLU A 188 33.24 7.30 -10.49
C GLU A 188 33.06 7.37 -8.96
N GLU A 189 31.83 7.34 -8.44
CA GLU A 189 31.54 7.42 -7.00
C GLU A 189 30.33 6.53 -6.64
N GLU A 190 30.34 5.94 -5.44
CA GLU A 190 29.20 5.21 -4.85
C GLU A 190 28.07 6.20 -4.52
N THR A 191 27.41 6.71 -5.55
CA THR A 191 26.24 7.60 -5.41
C THR A 191 25.02 6.78 -5.03
N CYS A 192 24.29 7.19 -4.00
CA CYS A 192 23.02 6.60 -3.62
C CYS A 192 21.86 7.32 -4.32
N LEU A 193 20.69 6.68 -4.36
CA LEU A 193 19.48 7.34 -4.88
C LEU A 193 19.12 8.59 -4.08
N LEU A 194 19.36 8.56 -2.77
CA LEU A 194 19.15 9.69 -1.87
C LEU A 194 19.91 10.95 -2.31
N ASP A 195 21.15 10.80 -2.77
CA ASP A 195 22.01 11.93 -3.14
C ASP A 195 21.52 12.67 -4.40
N LEU A 196 20.73 12.00 -5.22
CA LEU A 196 20.17 12.55 -6.46
C LEU A 196 18.79 13.18 -6.26
N LEU A 197 18.16 12.99 -5.10
CA LEU A 197 16.83 13.53 -4.85
C LEU A 197 16.94 15.01 -4.49
N PRO A 198 16.27 15.92 -5.25
CA PRO A 198 16.23 17.33 -4.88
C PRO A 198 15.40 17.49 -3.60
N ASP A 199 15.86 18.36 -2.70
CA ASP A 199 15.05 18.81 -1.59
C ASP A 199 13.90 19.68 -2.13
N SER A 200 12.73 19.57 -1.49
CA SER A 200 11.55 20.38 -1.82
C SER A 200 11.56 21.74 -1.13
N ALA A 201 12.49 21.96 -0.19
CA ALA A 201 12.70 23.25 0.42
C ALA A 201 13.35 24.23 -0.57
N ASP A 202 12.82 25.45 -0.60
CA ASP A 202 13.44 26.56 -1.33
C ASP A 202 14.89 26.72 -0.88
N GLY A 203 15.80 26.90 -1.82
CA GLY A 203 17.20 27.19 -1.52
C GLY A 203 17.36 28.53 -0.79
N PRO A 204 18.52 28.82 -0.19
CA PRO A 204 18.73 30.05 0.57
C PRO A 204 18.47 31.33 -0.24
N GLN A 205 18.76 31.29 -1.53
CA GLN A 205 18.52 32.41 -2.45
C GLN A 205 17.04 32.57 -2.78
N GLU A 206 16.31 31.47 -2.95
CA GLU A 206 14.87 31.46 -3.19
C GLU A 206 14.12 31.94 -1.94
N GLN A 207 14.55 31.48 -0.75
CA GLN A 207 14.06 31.96 0.54
C GLN A 207 14.24 33.47 0.72
N CYS A 208 15.45 34.00 0.47
CA CYS A 208 15.72 35.43 0.57
C CYS A 208 14.87 36.23 -0.43
N SER A 209 14.73 35.74 -1.67
CA SER A 209 13.86 36.40 -2.65
C SER A 209 12.39 36.38 -2.26
N HIS A 210 11.90 35.27 -1.69
CA HIS A 210 10.52 35.14 -1.23
C HIS A 210 10.26 36.00 0.00
N GLU A 211 11.23 36.11 0.92
CA GLU A 211 11.20 37.01 2.06
C GLU A 211 11.16 38.47 1.60
N GLU A 212 12.07 38.89 0.71
CA GLU A 212 12.10 40.23 0.11
C GLU A 212 10.79 40.55 -0.61
N GLU A 213 10.27 39.63 -1.43
CA GLU A 213 8.97 39.78 -2.11
C GLU A 213 7.82 39.90 -1.11
N SER A 214 7.85 39.13 -0.03
CA SER A 214 6.83 39.18 1.02
C SER A 214 6.88 40.51 1.79
N GLU A 215 8.06 41.02 2.10
CA GLU A 215 8.27 42.32 2.75
C GLU A 215 7.83 43.46 1.83
N MET A 216 8.21 43.42 0.55
CA MET A 216 7.77 44.37 -0.47
C MET A 216 6.25 44.33 -0.65
N THR A 217 5.65 43.14 -0.61
CA THR A 217 4.20 42.99 -0.69
C THR A 217 3.52 43.53 0.57
N CYS A 218 4.05 43.26 1.76
CA CYS A 218 3.51 43.76 3.02
C CYS A 218 3.59 45.30 3.11
N THR A 219 4.74 45.88 2.75
CA THR A 219 4.91 47.35 2.70
C THR A 219 3.98 47.99 1.68
N HIS A 220 3.78 47.36 0.51
CA HIS A 220 2.81 47.82 -0.49
C HIS A 220 1.37 47.76 0.03
N ILE A 221 0.98 46.67 0.70
CA ILE A 221 -0.34 46.52 1.32
C ILE A 221 -0.54 47.59 2.40
N GLN A 222 0.46 47.86 3.25
CA GLN A 222 0.39 48.91 4.26
C GLN A 222 0.25 50.31 3.65
N ALA A 223 0.97 50.61 2.56
CA ALA A 223 0.82 51.86 1.83
C ALA A 223 -0.60 52.02 1.28
N LEU A 224 -1.18 50.96 0.70
CA LEU A 224 -2.56 50.97 0.21
C LEU A 224 -3.59 51.13 1.33
N LEU A 225 -3.37 50.50 2.49
CA LEU A 225 -4.22 50.66 3.67
C LEU A 225 -4.20 52.10 4.21
N SER A 226 -3.07 52.82 4.07
CA SER A 226 -2.96 54.21 4.52
C SER A 226 -3.82 55.20 3.72
N CYS A 227 -4.19 54.86 2.49
CA CYS A 227 -5.08 55.67 1.64
C CYS A 227 -6.56 55.53 2.03
N LEU A 228 -6.91 54.53 2.84
CA LEU A 228 -8.27 54.28 3.28
C LEU A 228 -8.61 55.05 4.55
N THR A 229 -9.90 55.28 4.78
CA THR A 229 -10.34 55.82 6.09
C THR A 229 -10.02 54.81 7.20
N PRO A 230 -9.75 55.26 8.44
CA PRO A 230 -9.33 54.36 9.53
C PRO A 230 -10.33 53.22 9.79
N ARG A 231 -11.63 53.49 9.65
CA ARG A 231 -12.68 52.46 9.77
C ARG A 231 -12.71 51.47 8.60
N GLN A 232 -12.37 51.89 7.39
CA GLN A 232 -12.30 51.01 6.23
C GLN A 232 -11.08 50.10 6.31
N ALA A 233 -9.91 50.65 6.67
CA ALA A 233 -8.69 49.89 6.88
C ALA A 233 -8.86 48.83 7.98
N GLU A 234 -9.47 49.20 9.11
CA GLU A 234 -9.71 48.27 10.23
C GLU A 234 -10.62 47.09 9.83
N VAL A 235 -11.71 47.35 9.10
CA VAL A 235 -12.62 46.30 8.61
C VAL A 235 -11.91 45.38 7.62
N LEU A 236 -11.08 45.93 6.71
CA LEU A 236 -10.36 45.16 5.70
C LEU A 236 -9.27 44.29 6.33
N THR A 237 -8.46 44.84 7.24
CA THR A 237 -7.42 44.12 7.97
C THR A 237 -7.97 42.97 8.80
N ARG A 238 -9.09 43.18 9.52
CA ARG A 238 -9.74 42.11 10.32
C ARG A 238 -10.42 41.05 9.46
N HIS A 239 -11.02 41.44 8.33
CA HIS A 239 -11.68 40.50 7.43
C HIS A 239 -10.66 39.55 6.76
N PHE A 240 -9.54 40.08 6.29
CA PHE A 240 -8.51 39.30 5.59
C PHE A 240 -7.38 38.79 6.50
N GLY A 241 -7.31 39.21 7.76
CA GLY A 241 -6.29 38.76 8.69
C GLY A 241 -4.88 39.32 8.44
N LEU A 242 -4.79 40.50 7.79
CA LEU A 242 -3.51 41.06 7.30
C LEU A 242 -2.48 41.40 8.40
N SER A 243 -2.89 41.44 9.67
CA SER A 243 -1.99 41.65 10.82
C SER A 243 -1.60 40.36 11.54
N GLY A 244 -1.67 39.21 10.86
CA GLY A 244 -1.39 37.88 11.44
C GLY A 244 -2.52 37.34 12.33
N ALA A 245 -3.69 37.97 12.31
CA ALA A 245 -4.89 37.51 13.00
C ALA A 245 -5.72 36.59 12.10
N THR A 246 -6.50 35.69 12.68
CA THR A 246 -7.43 34.84 11.91
C THR A 246 -8.47 35.71 11.20
N PRO A 247 -8.80 35.42 9.92
CA PRO A 247 -9.80 36.17 9.17
C PRO A 247 -11.16 36.13 9.88
N GLN A 248 -11.79 37.29 10.05
CA GLN A 248 -13.04 37.44 10.79
C GLN A 248 -14.24 37.65 9.85
N GLY A 249 -15.37 37.02 10.16
CA GLY A 249 -16.63 37.25 9.44
C GLY A 249 -17.27 38.61 9.76
N PHE A 250 -18.06 39.15 8.83
CA PHE A 250 -18.73 40.46 8.98
C PHE A 250 -19.58 40.61 10.25
N ALA A 251 -20.22 39.53 10.71
CA ALA A 251 -21.02 39.55 11.93
C ALA A 251 -20.18 39.71 13.21
N GLN A 252 -18.94 39.22 13.20
CA GLN A 252 -18.01 39.37 14.31
C GLN A 252 -17.41 40.77 14.32
N ILE A 253 -16.95 41.23 13.15
CA ILE A 253 -16.46 42.60 12.96
C ILE A 253 -17.53 43.64 13.33
N GLY A 254 -18.79 43.40 12.96
CA GLY A 254 -19.91 44.28 13.30
C GLY A 254 -20.19 44.36 14.79
N ARG A 255 -20.13 43.23 15.52
CA ARG A 255 -20.29 43.21 16.99
C ARG A 255 -19.17 43.99 17.68
N ASP A 256 -17.93 43.78 17.26
CA ASP A 256 -16.76 44.40 17.88
C ASP A 256 -16.71 45.92 17.65
N LEU A 257 -17.20 46.39 16.50
CA LEU A 257 -17.25 47.82 16.14
C LEU A 257 -18.57 48.51 16.55
N GLY A 258 -19.51 47.80 17.16
CA GLY A 258 -20.83 48.34 17.53
C GLY A 258 -21.69 48.73 16.32
N LEU A 259 -21.55 48.02 15.19
CA LEU A 259 -22.22 48.30 13.93
C LEU A 259 -23.25 47.21 13.57
N SER A 260 -24.25 47.59 12.77
CA SER A 260 -25.16 46.61 12.15
C SER A 260 -24.39 45.64 11.26
N ARG A 261 -24.86 44.39 11.16
CA ARG A 261 -24.23 43.28 10.42
C ARG A 261 -23.86 43.62 8.97
N GLU A 262 -24.66 44.47 8.31
CA GLU A 262 -24.45 44.85 6.91
C GLU A 262 -23.44 46.00 6.74
N ARG A 263 -23.18 46.77 7.80
CA ARG A 263 -22.34 47.96 7.71
C ARG A 263 -20.86 47.65 7.43
N PRO A 264 -20.22 46.63 8.04
CA PRO A 264 -18.86 46.20 7.65
C PRO A 264 -18.77 45.78 6.18
N ARG A 265 -19.80 45.13 5.64
CA ARG A 265 -19.85 44.72 4.22
C ARG A 265 -19.86 45.93 3.29
N GLN A 266 -20.65 46.96 3.61
CA GLN A 266 -20.66 48.23 2.87
C GLN A 266 -19.30 48.95 2.93
N LEU A 267 -18.69 49.01 4.12
CA LEU A 267 -17.37 49.64 4.30
C LEU A 267 -16.28 48.91 3.52
N LEU A 268 -16.31 47.57 3.49
CA LEU A 268 -15.37 46.77 2.72
C LEU A 268 -15.55 46.97 1.20
N ALA A 269 -16.79 47.03 0.71
CA ALA A 269 -17.06 47.32 -0.70
C ALA A 269 -16.51 48.70 -1.11
N GLN A 270 -16.77 49.74 -0.30
CA GLN A 270 -16.24 51.08 -0.52
C GLN A 270 -14.71 51.11 -0.46
N ALA A 271 -14.10 50.38 0.47
CA ALA A 271 -12.65 50.28 0.58
C ALA A 271 -12.03 49.64 -0.67
N LEU A 272 -12.62 48.54 -1.16
CA LEU A 272 -12.14 47.85 -2.36
C LEU A 272 -12.31 48.71 -3.63
N ASP A 273 -13.37 49.53 -3.72
CA ASP A 273 -13.55 50.44 -4.85
C ASP A 273 -12.49 51.56 -4.83
N VAL A 274 -12.17 52.12 -3.66
CA VAL A 274 -11.07 53.09 -3.49
C VAL A 274 -9.72 52.46 -3.86
N LEU A 275 -9.44 51.24 -3.38
CA LEU A 275 -8.21 50.53 -3.72
C LEU A 275 -8.10 50.24 -5.23
N ARG A 276 -9.20 49.83 -5.89
CA ARG A 276 -9.22 49.60 -7.35
C ARG A 276 -8.96 50.89 -8.15
N SER A 277 -9.32 52.05 -7.61
CA SER A 277 -9.06 53.35 -8.26
C SER A 277 -7.63 53.87 -8.06
N HIS A 278 -6.81 53.21 -7.23
CA HIS A 278 -5.45 53.66 -6.94
C HIS A 278 -4.50 53.39 -8.13
N PRO A 279 -3.68 54.37 -8.56
CA PRO A 279 -2.87 54.27 -9.79
C PRO A 279 -1.85 53.13 -9.76
N SER A 280 -1.34 52.75 -8.59
CA SER A 280 -0.39 51.63 -8.44
C SER A 280 -0.99 50.25 -8.77
N LEU A 281 -2.31 50.08 -8.58
CA LEU A 281 -3.03 48.85 -8.93
C LEU A 281 -3.65 48.92 -10.32
N SER A 282 -4.10 50.13 -10.73
CA SER A 282 -4.67 50.33 -12.06
C SER A 282 -3.62 50.14 -13.17
N ALA A 283 -2.36 50.56 -12.96
CA ALA A 283 -1.27 50.34 -13.92
C ALA A 283 -0.93 48.85 -14.09
N ARG A 284 -0.83 48.12 -12.98
CA ARG A 284 -0.50 46.68 -12.97
C ARG A 284 -1.64 45.81 -13.54
N SER A 285 -2.90 46.23 -13.35
CA SER A 285 -4.07 45.55 -13.95
C SER A 285 -4.13 45.67 -15.48
N GLN A 286 -3.56 46.75 -16.05
CA GLN A 286 -3.44 46.91 -17.51
C GLN A 286 -2.29 46.09 -18.09
N GLU A 287 -1.22 45.86 -17.31
CA GLU A 287 -0.11 44.97 -17.71
C GLU A 287 -0.48 43.49 -17.64
N THR A 288 -1.31 43.07 -16.68
CA THR A 288 -1.66 41.64 -16.50
C THR A 288 -2.83 41.14 -17.35
N GLY A 289 -3.49 41.98 -18.15
CA GLY A 289 -4.53 41.53 -19.10
C GLY A 289 -5.72 40.77 -18.47
N ILE A 290 -5.98 40.91 -17.17
CA ILE A 290 -7.12 40.27 -16.49
C ILE A 290 -8.34 41.21 -16.58
N THR A 291 -8.72 41.59 -17.80
CA THR A 291 -10.04 42.17 -18.08
C THR A 291 -11.05 41.03 -18.25
N GLY A 292 -11.41 40.36 -17.16
CA GLY A 292 -12.25 39.15 -17.31
C GLY A 292 -12.74 38.47 -16.04
N LEU A 293 -12.69 39.09 -14.85
CA LEU A 293 -13.46 38.58 -13.72
C LEU A 293 -14.83 39.25 -13.73
N GLY A 294 -15.71 38.67 -14.55
CA GLY A 294 -17.13 38.95 -14.56
C GLY A 294 -17.71 38.91 -13.14
N LYS A 295 -18.74 39.74 -12.94
CA LYS A 295 -19.56 39.77 -11.73
C LYS A 295 -19.99 38.35 -11.32
N GLY A 296 -19.22 37.72 -10.44
CA GLY A 296 -19.63 36.50 -9.74
C GLY A 296 -20.81 36.83 -8.82
N PRO A 297 -21.83 35.97 -8.73
CA PRO A 297 -23.07 36.29 -8.06
C PRO A 297 -22.88 36.12 -6.55
N TRP A 298 -22.61 37.22 -5.85
CA TRP A 298 -22.81 37.26 -4.41
C TRP A 298 -24.24 37.74 -4.13
N ARG A 299 -25.20 36.81 -4.29
CA ARG A 299 -26.51 36.88 -3.62
C ARG A 299 -26.45 36.07 -2.34
#